data_AF-A0A9E0ALN0-F1
#
_entry.id   AF-A0A9E0ALN0-F1
#
_cell.length_a   1.000
_cell.length_b   1.000
_cell.length_c   1.000
_cell.angle_alpha   90.00
_cell.angle_beta   90.00
_cell.angle_gamma   90.00
#
_symmetry.space_group_name_H-M   'P 1'
#
loop_
_entity.id
_entity.type
_entity.pdbx_description
1 polymer ?
#
loop_
_entity_poly.entity_id
_entity_poly.type
_entity_poly.pdbx_seq_one_letter_code
_entity_poly.pdbx_strand_id
1 'polypeptide(L)'
;ELHELESTLVYFATSLRANSIVLERLRRYKRLEQYPEDMELLEDVMVEYQQAIEMTTIYRDVIDGTRELMSSVIDSKLNNVMKYLTSITIVMAIPTIISGIYGMNVGGEWMPFAKTPFGFEIISGIILLICIIVLWVLRKKKML
;
A
#
# COMPACT_ATOMS: atom_id res chain seq x y z
N GLU A 1 2.11 -16.78 0.89
CA GLU A 1 3.08 -16.74 -0.22
C GLU A 1 4.28 -15.84 0.06
N LEU A 2 4.22 -14.50 -0.05
CA LEU A 2 5.43 -13.66 0.15
C LEU A 2 6.06 -13.82 1.54
N HIS A 3 5.23 -13.84 2.59
CA HIS A 3 5.67 -14.05 3.98
C HIS A 3 6.18 -15.47 4.25
N GLU A 4 5.68 -16.45 3.51
CA GLU A 4 6.13 -17.84 3.61
C GLU A 4 7.52 -17.98 2.99
N LEU A 5 7.73 -17.36 1.82
CA LEU A 5 9.03 -17.26 1.16
C LEU A 5 10.07 -16.53 2.03
N GLU A 6 9.69 -15.42 2.66
CA GLU A 6 10.50 -14.67 3.63
C GLU A 6 10.92 -15.58 4.80
N SER A 7 9.97 -16.30 5.40
CA SER A 7 10.23 -17.22 6.51
C SER A 7 11.18 -18.34 6.09
N THR A 8 10.96 -18.96 4.92
CA THR A 8 11.84 -20.01 4.38
C THR A 8 13.25 -19.48 4.15
N LEU A 9 13.43 -18.27 3.62
CA LEU A 9 14.74 -17.67 3.43
C LEU A 9 15.44 -17.37 4.76
N VAL A 10 14.71 -16.98 5.80
CA VAL A 10 15.28 -16.81 7.15
C VAL A 10 15.80 -18.15 7.68
N TYR A 11 15.05 -19.24 7.49
CA TYR A 11 15.52 -20.58 7.84
C TYR A 11 16.76 -20.97 7.02
N PHE A 12 16.77 -20.76 5.71
CA PHE A 12 17.94 -21.04 4.87
C PHE A 12 19.17 -20.23 5.27
N ALA A 13 19.03 -18.92 5.49
CA ALA A 13 20.15 -18.07 5.92
C ALA A 13 20.73 -18.56 7.26
N THR A 14 19.87 -18.98 8.19
CA THR A 14 20.27 -19.49 9.50
C THR A 14 21.00 -20.83 9.38
N SER A 15 20.44 -21.77 8.60
CA SER A 15 21.04 -23.09 8.36
C SER A 15 22.37 -22.99 7.61
N LEU A 16 22.46 -22.16 6.57
CA LEU A 16 23.68 -21.95 5.80
C LEU A 16 24.80 -21.38 6.67
N ARG A 17 24.49 -20.39 7.52
CA ARG A 17 25.47 -19.84 8.48
C ARG A 17 25.92 -20.89 9.49
N ALA A 18 25.00 -21.66 10.07
CA ALA A 18 25.34 -22.72 11.01
C ALA A 18 26.25 -23.78 10.37
N ASN A 19 25.96 -24.18 9.13
CA ASN A 19 26.77 -25.14 8.38
C ASN A 19 28.14 -24.57 8.00
N SER A 20 28.26 -23.30 7.66
CA SER A 20 29.55 -22.65 7.38
C SER A 20 30.51 -22.76 8.58
N ILE A 21 30.00 -22.61 9.80
CA ILE A 21 30.78 -22.76 11.04
C ILE A 21 31.25 -24.21 11.22
N VAL A 22 30.44 -25.19 10.83
CA VAL A 22 30.81 -26.61 10.88
C VAL A 22 31.91 -26.93 9.86
N LEU A 23 31.80 -26.43 8.63
CA LEU A 23 32.84 -26.56 7.59
C LEU A 23 34.16 -25.93 8.04
N GLU A 24 34.09 -24.75 8.65
CA GLU A 24 35.27 -24.07 9.19
C GLU A 24 35.92 -24.84 10.36
N ARG A 25 35.10 -25.52 11.19
CA ARG A 25 35.60 -26.42 12.23
C ARG A 25 36.26 -27.66 11.64
N LEU A 26 35.68 -28.28 10.61
CA LEU A 26 36.25 -29.44 9.91
C LEU A 26 37.66 -29.12 9.37
N ARG A 27 37.85 -27.92 8.80
CA ARG A 27 39.17 -27.46 8.31
C ARG A 27 40.25 -27.39 9.40
N ARG A 28 39.86 -27.06 10.63
CA ARG A 28 40.80 -26.87 11.76
C ARG A 28 40.95 -28.12 12.64
N TYR A 29 40.16 -29.17 12.40
CA TYR A 29 40.09 -30.33 13.29
C TYR A 29 41.20 -31.34 12.98
N LYS A 30 42.36 -31.17 13.61
CA LYS A 30 43.59 -31.98 13.42
C LYS A 30 43.48 -33.49 13.69
N ARG A 31 42.34 -33.97 14.20
CA ARG A 31 42.11 -35.38 14.53
C ARG A 31 41.53 -36.18 13.35
N LEU A 32 41.09 -35.49 12.30
CA LEU A 32 40.77 -36.09 11.00
C LEU A 32 42.05 -36.11 10.15
N GLU A 33 42.30 -37.19 9.42
CA GLU A 33 43.36 -37.21 8.41
C GLU A 33 42.99 -36.19 7.32
N GLN A 34 43.88 -35.22 7.10
CA GLN A 34 43.70 -34.17 6.11
C GLN A 34 44.51 -34.53 4.88
N TYR A 35 43.87 -35.20 3.93
CA TYR A 35 44.47 -35.43 2.62
C TYR A 35 44.45 -34.11 1.82
N PRO A 36 45.49 -33.81 1.01
CA PRO A 36 45.56 -32.56 0.25
C PRO A 36 44.35 -32.33 -0.66
N GLU A 37 43.88 -33.40 -1.32
CA GLU A 37 42.72 -33.38 -2.22
C GLU A 37 41.41 -33.06 -1.47
N ASP A 38 41.22 -33.61 -0.27
CA ASP A 38 40.03 -33.34 0.56
C ASP A 38 39.99 -31.89 1.05
N MET A 39 41.15 -31.27 1.29
CA MET A 39 41.23 -29.88 1.75
C MET A 39 40.96 -28.88 0.62
N GLU A 40 41.35 -29.19 -0.61
CA GLU A 40 41.03 -28.41 -1.81
C GLU A 40 39.51 -28.44 -2.08
N LEU A 41 38.90 -29.63 -2.05
CA LEU A 41 37.45 -29.79 -2.16
C LEU A 41 36.70 -29.05 -1.04
N LEU A 42 37.21 -29.09 0.19
CA LEU A 42 36.60 -28.38 1.32
C LEU A 42 36.66 -26.85 1.12
N GLU A 43 37.74 -26.33 0.55
CA GLU A 43 37.87 -24.91 0.24
C GLU A 43 36.87 -24.46 -0.83
N ASP A 44 36.69 -25.25 -1.90
CA ASP A 44 35.69 -25.00 -2.94
C ASP A 44 34.26 -24.99 -2.36
N VAL A 45 33.91 -26.00 -1.55
CA VAL A 45 32.60 -26.09 -0.89
C VAL A 45 32.38 -24.90 0.06
N MET A 46 33.42 -24.42 0.76
CA MET A 46 33.33 -23.23 1.60
C MET A 46 33.03 -21.97 0.79
N VAL A 47 33.65 -21.80 -0.39
CA VAL A 47 33.38 -20.68 -1.30
C VAL A 47 31.94 -20.74 -1.81
N GLU A 48 31.47 -21.90 -2.25
CA GLU A 48 30.06 -22.08 -2.68
C GLU A 48 29.07 -21.81 -1.54
N TYR A 49 29.38 -22.24 -0.32
CA TYR A 49 28.55 -21.96 0.86
C TYR A 49 28.47 -20.46 1.16
N GLN A 50 29.58 -19.74 1.05
CA GLN A 50 29.60 -18.30 1.26
C GLN A 50 28.77 -17.58 0.18
N GLN A 51 28.89 -18.01 -1.07
CA GLN A 51 28.08 -17.49 -2.17
C GLN A 51 26.58 -17.76 -1.94
N ALA A 52 26.21 -18.93 -1.43
CA ALA A 52 24.81 -19.26 -1.11
C ALA A 52 24.24 -18.35 0.00
N ILE A 53 25.05 -17.97 1.01
CA ILE A 53 24.65 -17.03 2.06
C ILE A 53 24.39 -15.64 1.48
N GLU A 54 25.27 -15.17 0.58
CA GLU A 54 25.09 -13.89 -0.12
C GLU A 54 23.82 -13.88 -0.97
N MET A 55 23.60 -14.93 -1.76
CA MET A 55 22.39 -15.07 -2.58
C MET A 55 21.10 -15.07 -1.73
N THR A 56 21.11 -15.76 -0.60
CA THR A 56 19.97 -15.77 0.33
C THR A 56 19.68 -14.37 0.88
N THR A 57 20.73 -13.58 1.12
CA THR A 57 20.60 -12.20 1.60
C THR A 57 20.01 -11.30 0.51
N ILE A 58 20.50 -11.40 -0.74
CA ILE A 58 19.96 -10.66 -1.90
C ILE A 58 18.47 -10.98 -2.10
N TYR A 59 18.08 -12.26 -2.01
CA TYR A 59 16.67 -12.63 -2.17
C TYR A 59 15.78 -12.07 -1.05
N ARG A 60 16.27 -12.02 0.19
CA ARG A 60 15.53 -11.38 1.28
C ARG A 60 15.33 -9.89 1.01
N ASP A 61 16.38 -9.19 0.57
CA ASP A 61 16.31 -7.76 0.27
C ASP A 61 15.33 -7.48 -0.90
N VAL A 62 15.28 -8.36 -1.90
CA VAL A 62 14.28 -8.28 -2.99
C VAL A 62 12.85 -8.50 -2.50
N ILE A 63 12.64 -9.44 -1.57
CA ILE A 63 11.32 -9.66 -0.96
C ILE A 63 10.89 -8.43 -0.15
N ASP A 64 11.80 -7.87 0.65
CA ASP A 64 11.53 -6.68 1.45
C ASP A 64 11.15 -5.50 0.53
N GLY A 65 11.90 -5.28 -0.55
CA GLY A 65 11.55 -4.28 -1.56
C GLY A 65 10.20 -4.55 -2.23
N THR A 66 9.88 -5.81 -2.52
CA THR A 66 8.58 -6.19 -3.08
C THR A 66 7.43 -5.90 -2.10
N ARG A 67 7.65 -6.18 -0.80
CA ARG A 67 6.68 -5.88 0.26
C ARG A 67 6.42 -4.38 0.39
N GLU A 68 7.47 -3.56 0.36
CA GLU A 68 7.34 -2.10 0.38
C GLU A 68 6.58 -1.57 -0.84
N LEU A 69 6.84 -2.11 -2.03
CA LEU A 69 6.10 -1.78 -3.24
C LEU A 69 4.62 -2.19 -3.14
N MET A 70 4.32 -3.39 -2.63
CA MET A 70 2.94 -3.83 -2.41
C MET A 70 2.20 -2.91 -1.44
N SER A 71 2.83 -2.54 -0.32
CA SER A 71 2.27 -1.57 0.63
C SER A 71 1.99 -0.22 -0.05
N SER A 72 2.96 0.30 -0.82
CA SER A 72 2.80 1.56 -1.56
C SER A 72 1.65 1.52 -2.57
N VAL A 73 1.47 0.38 -3.24
CA VAL A 73 0.34 0.17 -4.16
C VAL A 73 -0.99 0.12 -3.41
N ILE A 74 -1.04 -0.55 -2.26
CA ILE A 74 -2.23 -0.61 -1.40
C ILE A 74 -2.59 0.79 -0.90
N ASP A 75 -1.62 1.55 -0.40
CA ASP A 75 -1.83 2.93 0.08
C ASP A 75 -2.30 3.85 -1.04
N SER A 76 -1.73 3.70 -2.25
CA SER A 76 -2.18 4.43 -3.44
C SER A 76 -3.63 4.10 -3.79
N LYS A 77 -4.02 2.81 -3.73
CA LYS A 77 -5.42 2.38 -3.93
C LYS A 77 -6.34 2.96 -2.87
N LEU A 78 -5.96 2.91 -1.59
CA LEU A 78 -6.74 3.48 -0.49
C LEU A 78 -6.91 4.99 -0.67
N ASN A 79 -5.84 5.71 -1.00
CA ASN A 79 -5.90 7.14 -1.26
C ASN A 79 -6.85 7.47 -2.42
N ASN A 80 -6.84 6.65 -3.49
CA ASN A 80 -7.78 6.81 -4.60
C ASN A 80 -9.23 6.53 -4.16
N VAL A 81 -9.49 5.46 -3.41
CA VAL A 81 -10.83 5.14 -2.89
C VAL A 81 -11.34 6.25 -1.96
N MET A 82 -10.49 6.78 -1.07
CA MET A 82 -10.84 7.88 -0.17
C MET A 82 -11.19 9.16 -0.92
N LYS A 83 -10.48 9.47 -2.02
CA LYS A 83 -10.83 10.58 -2.91
C LYS A 83 -12.21 10.40 -3.53
N TYR A 84 -12.52 9.20 -4.03
CA TYR A 84 -13.86 8.91 -4.59
C TYR A 84 -14.97 9.04 -3.55
N LEU A 85 -14.80 8.43 -2.37
CA LEU A 85 -15.78 8.53 -1.29
C LEU A 85 -16.02 9.98 -0.87
N THR A 86 -14.93 10.74 -0.68
CA THR A 86 -15.00 12.16 -0.30
C THR A 86 -15.69 13.00 -1.38
N SER A 87 -15.41 12.73 -2.67
CA SER A 87 -16.08 13.40 -3.78
C SER A 87 -17.60 13.15 -3.76
N ILE A 88 -18.04 11.91 -3.53
CA ILE A 88 -19.47 11.58 -3.41
C ILE A 88 -20.10 12.31 -2.22
N THR A 89 -19.44 12.29 -1.06
CA THR A 89 -19.93 12.98 0.15
C THR A 89 -20.12 14.48 -0.08
N ILE A 90 -19.14 15.15 -0.72
CA ILE A 90 -19.24 16.59 -1.03
C ILE A 90 -20.43 16.88 -1.95
N VAL A 91 -20.60 16.08 -3.00
CA VAL A 91 -21.69 16.26 -3.97
C VAL A 91 -23.06 16.03 -3.32
N MET A 92 -23.20 15.05 -2.41
CA MET A 92 -24.45 14.80 -1.69
C MET A 92 -24.72 15.81 -0.57
N ALA A 93 -23.68 16.38 0.04
CA ALA A 93 -23.83 17.35 1.14
C ALA A 93 -24.52 18.65 0.68
N ILE A 94 -24.22 19.14 -0.54
CA ILE A 94 -24.73 20.42 -1.04
C ILE A 94 -26.27 20.44 -1.15
N PRO A 95 -26.92 19.50 -1.86
CA PRO A 95 -28.38 19.43 -1.90
C PRO A 95 -28.99 19.19 -0.52
N THR A 96 -28.34 18.36 0.31
CA THR A 96 -28.85 18.01 1.64
C THR A 96 -28.90 19.23 2.56
N ILE A 97 -27.85 20.07 2.57
CA ILE A 97 -27.81 21.30 3.37
C ILE A 97 -28.87 22.30 2.90
N ILE A 98 -28.98 22.51 1.58
CA ILE A 98 -29.94 23.47 1.02
C ILE A 98 -31.38 22.99 1.26
N SER A 99 -31.66 21.71 1.02
CA SER A 99 -32.95 21.09 1.32
C SER A 99 -33.27 21.10 2.82
N GLY A 100 -32.26 20.94 3.67
CA GLY A 100 -32.41 21.03 5.13
C GLY A 100 -32.86 22.41 5.57
N ILE A 101 -32.18 23.47 5.10
CA ILE A 101 -32.55 24.87 5.39
C ILE A 101 -33.95 25.18 4.85
N TYR A 102 -34.26 24.74 3.63
CA TYR A 102 -35.58 24.98 3.04
C TYR A 102 -36.70 24.09 3.63
N GLY A 103 -36.35 23.01 4.31
CA GLY A 103 -37.28 22.16 5.05
C GLY A 103 -37.57 22.64 6.48
N MET A 104 -36.87 23.67 6.96
CA MET A 104 -37.15 24.27 8.26
C MET A 104 -38.44 25.08 8.18
N ASN A 105 -39.31 24.94 9.18
CA ASN A 105 -40.58 25.69 9.28
C ASN A 105 -40.35 27.14 9.74
N VAL A 106 -39.48 27.85 9.02
CA VAL A 106 -39.28 29.29 9.15
C VAL A 106 -40.32 29.99 8.27
N GLY A 107 -41.10 30.89 8.86
CA GLY A 107 -42.20 31.57 8.16
C GLY A 107 -41.75 32.14 6.81
N GLY A 108 -42.57 31.99 5.77
CA GLY A 108 -42.25 32.32 4.37
C GLY A 108 -41.96 33.81 4.07
N GLU A 109 -41.91 34.67 5.09
CA GLU A 109 -41.45 36.06 4.99
C GLU A 109 -39.93 36.19 5.06
N TRP A 110 -39.25 35.24 5.72
CA TRP A 110 -37.79 35.22 5.86
C TRP A 110 -37.12 34.29 4.85
N MET A 111 -37.91 33.53 4.07
CA MET A 111 -37.41 32.59 3.08
C MET A 111 -37.40 33.20 1.68
N PRO A 112 -36.23 33.34 1.04
CA PRO A 112 -36.15 33.79 -0.34
C PRO A 112 -36.85 32.79 -1.27
N PHE A 113 -37.57 33.30 -2.28
CA PHE A 113 -38.35 32.51 -3.26
C PHE A 113 -39.54 31.67 -2.72
N ALA A 114 -39.95 31.83 -1.45
CA ALA A 114 -41.09 31.08 -0.88
C ALA A 114 -42.46 31.48 -1.47
N LYS A 115 -42.64 32.74 -1.88
CA LYS A 115 -43.93 33.27 -2.40
C LYS A 115 -44.03 33.27 -3.93
N THR A 116 -42.98 32.83 -4.64
CA THR A 116 -42.94 32.83 -6.11
C THR A 116 -43.45 31.51 -6.69
N PRO A 117 -44.33 31.51 -7.72
CA PRO A 117 -44.93 30.29 -8.27
C PRO A 117 -43.93 29.27 -8.84
N PHE A 118 -42.74 29.72 -9.26
CA PHE A 118 -41.65 28.86 -9.75
C PHE A 118 -40.43 28.81 -8.82
N GLY A 119 -40.59 29.21 -7.54
CA GLY A 119 -39.46 29.32 -6.60
C GLY A 119 -38.72 28.00 -6.37
N PHE A 120 -39.46 26.90 -6.25
CA PHE A 120 -38.91 25.55 -6.07
C PHE A 120 -38.06 25.11 -7.27
N GLU A 121 -38.52 25.37 -8.50
CA GLU A 121 -37.80 25.02 -9.72
C GLU A 121 -36.52 25.83 -9.88
N ILE A 122 -36.55 27.13 -9.54
CA ILE A 122 -35.38 28.02 -9.57
C ILE A 122 -34.32 27.53 -8.57
N ILE A 123 -34.72 27.20 -7.35
CA ILE A 123 -33.81 26.69 -6.31
C ILE A 123 -33.20 25.35 -6.73
N SER A 124 -34.03 24.43 -7.26
CA SER A 124 -33.56 23.14 -7.77
C SER A 124 -32.55 23.31 -8.91
N GLY A 125 -32.79 24.25 -9.83
CA GLY A 125 -31.85 24.62 -10.89
C GLY A 125 -30.53 25.18 -10.37
N ILE A 126 -30.57 26.04 -9.34
CA ILE A 126 -29.37 26.59 -8.69
C ILE A 126 -28.57 25.48 -8.00
N ILE A 127 -29.23 24.57 -7.27
CA ILE A 127 -28.57 23.42 -6.63
C ILE A 127 -27.88 22.55 -7.67
N LEU A 128 -28.55 22.23 -8.78
CA LEU A 128 -27.97 21.47 -9.89
C LEU A 128 -26.75 22.17 -10.47
N LEU A 129 -26.83 23.47 -10.70
CA LEU A 129 -25.73 24.26 -11.25
C LEU A 129 -24.51 24.28 -10.30
N ILE A 130 -24.73 24.43 -9.00
CA ILE A 130 -23.67 24.33 -7.98
C ILE A 130 -23.05 22.93 -7.97
N CYS A 131 -23.86 21.87 -8.04
CA CYS A 131 -23.36 20.49 -8.09
C CYS A 131 -22.48 20.25 -9.33
N ILE A 132 -22.88 20.77 -10.49
CA ILE A 132 -22.10 20.67 -11.73
C ILE A 132 -20.77 21.42 -11.61
N ILE A 133 -20.76 22.63 -11.04
CA ILE A 133 -19.53 23.39 -10.81
C ILE A 133 -18.59 22.64 -9.86
N VAL A 134 -19.12 22.08 -8.78
CA VAL A 134 -18.33 21.34 -7.80
C VAL A 134 -17.76 20.05 -8.39
N LEU A 135 -18.55 19.30 -9.17
CA LEU A 135 -18.05 18.16 -9.93
C LEU A 135 -16.93 18.54 -10.91
N TRP A 136 -17.08 19.67 -11.60
CA TRP A 136 -16.05 20.17 -12.51
C TRP A 136 -14.75 20.54 -11.78
N VAL A 137 -14.84 21.21 -10.62
CA VAL A 137 -13.68 21.55 -9.78
C VAL A 137 -13.00 20.29 -9.22
N LEU A 138 -13.78 19.32 -8.74
CA LEU A 138 -13.27 18.05 -8.20
C LEU A 138 -12.54 17.24 -9.26
N ARG A 139 -13.09 17.21 -10.50
CA ARG A 139 -12.44 16.58 -11.65
C ARG A 139 -11.12 17.29 -12.03
N LYS A 140 -11.10 18.62 -12.03
CA LYS A 140 -9.87 19.39 -12.30
C LYS A 140 -8.78 19.16 -11.25
N LYS A 141 -9.17 18.92 -9.99
CA LYS A 141 -8.25 18.62 -8.88
C LYS A 141 -7.79 17.15 -8.81
N LYS A 142 -8.14 16.30 -9.78
CA LYS A 142 -7.83 14.84 -9.76
C LYS A 142 -8.30 14.14 -8.47
N MET A 143 -9.39 14.65 -7.90
CA MET A 143 -10.11 13.98 -6.80
C MET A 143 -11.18 13.02 -7.32
N LEU A 144 -11.45 13.07 -8.63
CA LEU A 144 -12.25 12.17 -9.44
C LEU A 144 -11.36 11.56 -10.54
#